data_AF-A0A3C0C306-F1
#
_entry.id   AF-A0A3C0C306-F1
#
_cell.length_a   1.000
_cell.length_b   1.000
_cell.length_c   1.000
_cell.angle_alpha   90.00
_cell.angle_beta   90.00
_cell.angle_gamma   90.00
#
_symmetry.space_group_name_H-M   'P 1'
#
loop_
_entity.id
_entity.type
_entity.pdbx_description
1 polymer ?
#
loop_
_entity_poly.entity_id
_entity_poly.type
_entity_poly.pdbx_seq_one_letter_code
_entity_poly.pdbx_strand_id
1 'polypeptide(L)'
;TAAGKGFVATLIEHGPVLFFAGVGMTLLPMTVGYFIAVRMFSLDIYNTLGSICGGMTSTPALGVLISETRTDYVSLPYAATYPVALILVVLASQFIAILC
;
A
#
# COMPACT_ATOMS: atom_id res chain seq x y z
N THR A 1 2.34 10.12 27.31
CA THR A 1 1.53 11.19 26.67
C THR A 1 2.40 12.28 26.03
N ALA A 2 3.41 11.91 25.22
CA ALA A 2 4.39 12.85 24.65
C ALA A 2 4.47 12.83 23.11
N ALA A 3 3.68 11.99 22.44
CA ALA A 3 3.81 11.78 20.98
C ALA A 3 3.23 12.92 20.13
N GLY A 4 2.35 13.77 20.67
CA GLY A 4 1.62 14.78 19.88
C GLY A 4 2.09 16.23 20.05
N LYS A 5 2.87 16.55 21.09
CA LYS A 5 3.19 17.95 21.44
C LYS A 5 4.11 18.64 20.43
N GLY A 6 4.89 17.88 19.66
CA GLY A 6 5.70 18.39 18.55
C GLY A 6 5.06 18.18 17.17
N PHE A 7 4.01 17.37 17.06
CA PHE A 7 3.43 16.99 15.77
C PHE A 7 2.93 18.20 14.99
N VAL A 8 2.16 19.09 15.64
CA VAL A 8 1.61 20.30 14.99
C VAL A 8 2.72 21.31 14.64
N ALA A 9 3.74 21.46 15.50
CA ALA A 9 4.85 22.37 15.25
C ALA A 9 5.72 21.89 14.06
N THR A 10 6.06 20.60 14.03
CA THR A 10 6.78 19.98 12.92
C THR A 10 5.94 19.95 11.63
N LEU A 11 4.62 19.80 11.72
CA LEU A 11 3.73 19.88 10.56
C LEU A 11 3.65 21.29 9.96
N ILE A 12 3.75 22.33 10.78
CA ILE A 12 3.73 23.72 10.29
C ILE A 12 5.10 24.10 9.72
N GLU A 13 6.19 23.68 10.36
CA GLU A 13 7.56 24.05 9.98
C GLU A 13 8.09 23.20 8.81
N HIS A 14 7.77 21.90 8.78
CA HIS A 14 8.21 20.93 7.76
C HIS A 14 7.06 20.35 6.94
N GLY A 15 5.84 20.88 7.05
CA GLY A 15 4.64 20.39 6.35
C GLY A 15 4.82 20.12 4.86
N PRO A 16 5.40 21.05 4.08
CA PRO A 16 5.67 20.81 2.66
C PRO A 16 6.68 19.67 2.44
N VAL A 17 7.76 19.63 3.23
CA VAL A 17 8.80 18.60 3.12
C VAL A 17 8.26 17.23 3.49
N LEU A 18 7.48 17.13 4.57
CA LEU A 18 6.81 15.90 5.00
C LEU A 18 5.77 15.44 3.98
N PHE A 19 5.06 16.37 3.34
CA PHE A 19 4.11 16.07 2.28
C PHE A 19 4.82 15.49 1.05
N PHE A 20 5.86 16.15 0.54
CA PHE A 20 6.62 15.62 -0.60
C PHE A 20 7.38 14.34 -0.28
N ALA A 21 7.91 14.22 0.94
CA ALA A 21 8.56 13.00 1.40
C ALA A 21 7.55 11.84 1.46
N GLY A 22 6.35 12.04 2.02
CA GLY A 22 5.30 11.03 2.07
C GLY A 22 4.76 10.65 0.69
N VAL A 23 4.57 11.64 -0.18
CA VAL A 23 4.19 11.43 -1.59
C VAL A 23 5.27 10.60 -2.31
N GLY A 24 6.55 10.93 -2.14
CA GLY A 24 7.65 10.15 -2.70
C GLY A 24 7.68 8.73 -2.14
N MET A 25 7.56 8.58 -0.82
CA MET A 25 7.63 7.29 -0.14
C MET A 25 6.44 6.37 -0.44
N THR A 26 5.32 6.89 -0.98
CA THR A 26 4.15 6.10 -1.38
C THR A 26 4.11 5.85 -2.88
N LEU A 27 4.33 6.88 -3.71
CA LEU A 27 4.35 6.74 -5.16
C LEU A 27 5.49 5.86 -5.66
N LEU A 28 6.66 5.93 -5.04
CA LEU A 28 7.84 5.19 -5.47
C LEU A 28 7.64 3.66 -5.29
N PRO A 29 7.23 3.14 -4.12
CA PRO A 29 6.92 1.72 -4.00
C PRO A 29 5.68 1.29 -4.80
N MET A 30 4.67 2.16 -4.97
CA MET A 30 3.51 1.84 -5.84
C MET A 30 3.93 1.66 -7.30
N THR A 31 4.73 2.58 -7.84
CA THR A 31 5.18 2.54 -9.24
C THR A 31 6.14 1.38 -9.49
N VAL A 32 7.10 1.15 -8.59
CA VAL A 32 8.01 0.01 -8.66
C VAL A 32 7.27 -1.32 -8.49
N GLY A 33 6.35 -1.42 -7.53
CA GLY A 33 5.54 -2.61 -7.29
C GLY A 33 4.64 -2.95 -8.48
N TYR A 34 4.01 -1.94 -9.08
CA TYR A 34 3.24 -2.09 -10.32
C TYR A 34 4.12 -2.59 -11.47
N PHE A 35 5.29 -1.99 -11.66
CA PHE A 35 6.19 -2.38 -12.75
C PHE A 35 6.71 -3.82 -12.59
N ILE A 36 7.05 -4.24 -11.37
CA ILE A 36 7.48 -5.61 -11.08
C ILE A 36 6.33 -6.59 -11.32
N ALA A 37 5.12 -6.29 -10.85
CA ALA A 37 3.96 -7.18 -11.01
C ALA A 37 3.59 -7.37 -12.50
N VAL A 38 3.59 -6.29 -13.29
CA VAL A 38 3.29 -6.34 -14.73
C VAL A 38 4.43 -7.02 -15.52
N ARG A 39 5.69 -6.68 -15.23
CA ARG A 39 6.85 -7.15 -16.02
C ARG A 39 7.26 -8.58 -15.69
N MET A 40 7.15 -9.00 -14.43
CA MET A 40 7.68 -10.28 -13.95
C MET A 40 6.61 -11.38 -13.89
N PHE A 41 5.33 -11.03 -13.73
CA PHE A 41 4.26 -12.00 -13.52
C PHE A 41 3.28 -12.15 -14.70
N SER A 42 3.31 -11.26 -15.71
CA SER A 42 2.41 -11.29 -16.89
C SER A 42 0.94 -11.54 -16.53
N LEU A 43 0.50 -11.02 -15.38
CA LEU A 43 -0.86 -11.18 -14.88
C LEU A 43 -1.79 -10.17 -15.55
N ASP A 44 -3.03 -10.57 -15.85
CA ASP A 44 -4.08 -9.67 -16.31
C ASP A 44 -4.13 -8.41 -15.43
N ILE A 45 -4.35 -7.25 -16.07
CA ILE A 45 -4.38 -5.94 -15.41
C ILE A 45 -5.31 -5.94 -14.19
N TYR A 46 -6.45 -6.64 -14.29
CA TYR A 46 -7.39 -6.85 -13.19
C TYR A 46 -6.78 -7.61 -12.00
N ASN A 47 -6.01 -8.66 -12.29
CA ASN A 47 -5.38 -9.49 -11.26
C ASN A 47 -4.23 -8.74 -10.56
N THR A 48 -3.45 -7.99 -11.33
CA THR A 48 -2.38 -7.12 -10.83
C THR A 48 -2.92 -5.95 -9.99
N LEU A 49 -3.97 -5.26 -10.44
CA LEU A 49 -4.53 -4.14 -9.70
C LEU A 49 -5.24 -4.60 -8.41
N GLY A 50 -5.98 -5.72 -8.45
CA GLY A 50 -6.64 -6.27 -7.26
C GLY A 50 -5.64 -6.79 -6.22
N SER A 51 -4.54 -7.41 -6.65
CA SER A 51 -3.46 -7.84 -5.74
C SER A 51 -2.68 -6.68 -5.13
N ILE A 52 -2.43 -5.60 -5.87
CA ILE A 52 -1.82 -4.38 -5.32
C ILE A 52 -2.73 -3.72 -4.29
N CYS A 53 -4.05 -3.66 -4.55
CA CYS A 53 -5.01 -3.11 -3.58
C CYS A 53 -5.06 -3.95 -2.28
N GLY A 54 -5.06 -5.28 -2.40
CA GLY A 54 -5.02 -6.19 -1.26
C GLY A 54 -3.72 -6.13 -0.48
N GLY A 55 -2.58 -6.04 -1.20
CA GLY A 55 -1.25 -5.86 -0.63
C GLY A 55 -1.06 -4.54 0.10
N MET A 56 -1.62 -3.45 -0.45
CA MET A 56 -1.63 -2.14 0.21
C MET A 56 -2.74 -1.99 1.26
N THR A 57 -3.53 -3.03 1.50
CA THR A 57 -4.64 -3.02 2.47
C THR A 57 -5.62 -1.86 2.26
N SER A 58 -5.77 -1.40 1.01
CA SER A 58 -6.52 -0.19 0.66
C SER A 58 -7.87 -0.54 0.04
N THR A 59 -8.85 -0.84 0.90
CA THR A 59 -10.25 -1.06 0.54
C THR A 59 -10.87 0.03 -0.35
N PRO A 60 -10.58 1.34 -0.19
CA PRO A 60 -11.10 2.36 -1.10
C PRO A 60 -10.54 2.25 -2.52
N ALA A 61 -9.30 1.78 -2.69
CA ALA A 61 -8.72 1.58 -4.01
C ALA A 61 -9.44 0.46 -4.78
N LEU A 62 -9.84 -0.62 -4.10
CA LEU A 62 -10.66 -1.69 -4.69
C LEU A 62 -12.02 -1.17 -5.15
N GLY A 63 -12.67 -0.30 -4.37
CA GLY A 63 -13.97 0.29 -4.73
C GLY A 63 -13.90 1.11 -6.02
N VAL A 64 -12.87 1.94 -6.18
CA VAL A 64 -12.61 2.70 -7.41
C VAL A 64 -12.33 1.77 -8.58
N LEU A 65 -11.59 0.68 -8.33
CA LEU A 65 -11.26 -0.30 -9.34
C LEU A 65 -12.49 -1.03 -9.87
N ILE A 66 -13.38 -1.49 -9.00
CA ILE A 66 -14.63 -2.16 -9.37
C ILE A 66 -15.54 -1.20 -10.14
N SER A 67 -15.61 0.08 -9.72
CA SER A 67 -16.40 1.09 -10.44
C SER A 67 -15.86 1.37 -11.84
N GLU A 68 -14.55 1.40 -12.02
CA GLU A 68 -13.91 1.69 -13.31
C GLU A 68 -13.97 0.48 -14.25
N THR A 69 -13.70 -0.71 -13.70
CA THR A 69 -13.66 -1.96 -14.46
C THR A 69 -15.05 -2.58 -14.67
N ARG A 70 -16.09 -2.04 -14.00
CA ARG A 70 -17.48 -2.52 -13.97
C ARG A 70 -17.60 -4.03 -13.74
N THR A 71 -16.68 -4.60 -12.98
CA THR A 71 -16.55 -6.04 -12.86
C THR A 71 -16.03 -6.45 -11.49
N ASP A 72 -16.63 -7.47 -10.89
CA ASP A 72 -16.25 -7.95 -9.56
C ASP A 72 -15.05 -8.92 -9.59
N TYR A 73 -14.52 -9.26 -10.78
CA TYR A 73 -13.36 -10.17 -10.92
C TYR A 73 -12.11 -9.67 -10.19
N VAL A 74 -11.97 -8.36 -9.98
CA VAL A 74 -10.89 -7.72 -9.20
C VAL A 74 -10.96 -8.01 -7.69
N SER A 75 -12.11 -8.45 -7.16
CA SER A 75 -12.29 -8.77 -5.73
C SER A 75 -11.64 -10.10 -5.32
N LEU A 76 -11.55 -11.06 -6.25
CA LEU A 76 -10.97 -12.38 -6.01
C LEU A 76 -9.48 -12.32 -5.64
N PRO A 77 -8.61 -11.63 -6.41
CA PRO A 77 -7.21 -11.48 -6.04
C PRO A 77 -6.98 -10.58 -4.84
N TYR A 78 -7.86 -9.61 -4.59
CA TYR A 78 -7.85 -8.81 -3.36
C TYR A 78 -8.04 -9.69 -2.12
N ALA A 79 -9.05 -10.58 -2.13
CA ALA A 79 -9.34 -11.48 -1.02
C ALA A 79 -8.20 -12.48 -0.76
N ALA A 80 -7.49 -12.92 -1.80
CA ALA A 80 -6.34 -13.82 -1.67
C ALA A 80 -5.10 -13.11 -1.12
N THR A 81 -4.85 -11.87 -1.53
CA THR A 81 -3.61 -11.14 -1.20
C THR A 81 -3.67 -10.41 0.14
N TYR A 82 -4.85 -9.95 0.57
CA TYR A 82 -5.02 -9.27 1.86
C TYR A 82 -4.51 -10.08 3.08
N PRO A 83 -4.92 -11.36 3.29
CA PRO A 83 -4.40 -12.14 4.41
C PRO A 83 -2.90 -12.43 4.29
N VAL A 84 -2.39 -12.65 3.07
CA VAL A 84 -0.96 -12.86 2.82
C VAL A 84 -0.15 -11.62 3.21
N ALA A 85 -0.64 -10.43 2.85
CA ALA A 85 -0.02 -9.16 3.20
C ALA A 85 0.02 -8.96 4.72
N LEU A 86 -1.08 -9.26 5.43
CA LEU A 86 -1.12 -9.18 6.88
C LEU A 86 -0.11 -10.13 7.54
N ILE A 87 -0.02 -11.38 7.08
CA ILE A 87 0.96 -12.35 7.60
C ILE A 87 2.39 -11.82 7.41
N LEU A 88 2.71 -11.31 6.22
CA LEU A 88 4.03 -10.73 5.94
C LEU A 88 4.34 -9.53 6.83
N VAL A 89 3.39 -8.62 7.04
CA VAL A 89 3.56 -7.46 7.92
C VAL A 89 3.80 -7.90 9.37
N VAL A 90 3.07 -8.91 9.85
CA VAL A 90 3.25 -9.47 11.20
C VAL A 90 4.61 -10.17 11.35
N LEU A 91 5.09 -10.85 10.31
CA LEU A 91 6.42 -11.45 10.32
C LEU A 91 7.52 -10.39 10.27
N ALA A 92 7.36 -9.36 9.43
CA ALA A 92 8.31 -8.26 9.31
C ALA A 92 8.41 -7.46 10.61
N SER A 93 7.28 -7.16 11.26
CA SER A 93 7.28 -6.44 12.55
C SER A 93 7.96 -7.25 13.66
N GLN A 94 7.77 -8.58 13.69
CA GLN A 94 8.50 -9.45 14.60
C GLN A 94 10.00 -9.47 14.31
N PHE A 95 10.40 -9.49 13.02
CA PHE A 95 11.81 -9.44 12.65
C PHE A 95 12.49 -8.13 13.06
N ILE A 96 11.82 -6.99 12.85
CA ILE A 96 12.31 -5.68 13.29
C ILE A 96 12.42 -5.65 14.81
N ALA A 97 11.42 -6.15 15.54
CA ALA A 97 11.41 -6.18 17.00
C ALA A 97 12.47 -7.12 17.62
N ILE A 98 12.91 -8.15 16.87
CA ILE A 98 14.01 -9.04 17.30
C ILE A 98 15.37 -8.45 16.95
N LEU A 99 15.47 -7.67 15.87
CA LEU A 99 16.73 -7.09 15.39
C LEU A 99 17.09 -5.77 16.10
N CYS A 100 16.10 -5.03 16.62
CA CYS A 100 16.26 -3.84 17.45
C CYS A 100 16.33 -4.20 18.94
#